data_AF-A0A537LP56-F1
#
_entry.id   AF-A0A537LP56-F1
#
_cell.length_a   1.000
_cell.length_b   1.000
_cell.length_c   1.000
_cell.angle_alpha   90.00
_cell.angle_beta   90.00
_cell.angle_gamma   90.00
#
_symmetry.space_group_name_H-M   'P 1'
#
loop_
_entity.id
_entity.type
_entity.pdbx_description
1 polymer ?
#
loop_
_entity_poly.entity_id
_entity_poly.type
_entity_poly.pdbx_seq_one_letter_code
_entity_poly.pdbx_strand_id
1 'polypeptide(L)'
;EARGSAPAPAVTEATTVEGARGGSVEGIRIHSVRLPGLVAHQEVLFGGPGQTLTIRHDSTSEESFMPGMVLAIQRVGALRHLIEGLEHVLDL
;
A
#
# COMPACT_ATOMS: atom_id res chain seq x y z
N GLU A 1 -17.87 36.20 3.61
CA GLU A 1 -16.85 35.93 2.58
C GLU A 1 -16.67 34.42 2.46
N ALA A 2 -17.05 33.85 1.32
CA ALA A 2 -16.95 32.42 1.08
C ALA A 2 -15.47 32.07 0.87
N ARG A 3 -14.96 31.07 1.62
CA ARG A 3 -13.64 30.49 1.35
C ARG A 3 -13.64 30.08 -0.13
N GLY A 4 -12.70 30.62 -0.91
CA GLY A 4 -12.56 30.30 -2.33
C GLY A 4 -12.53 28.78 -2.55
N SER A 5 -12.97 28.35 -3.73
CA SER A 5 -12.97 26.94 -4.10
C SER A 5 -11.59 26.31 -3.88
N ALA A 6 -11.56 25.07 -3.38
CA ALA A 6 -10.32 24.33 -3.25
C ALA A 6 -9.57 24.31 -4.61
N PRO A 7 -8.24 24.47 -4.61
CA PRO A 7 -7.46 24.38 -5.84
C PRO A 7 -7.68 23.02 -6.49
N ALA A 8 -7.64 23.00 -7.83
CA ALA A 8 -7.72 21.76 -8.57
C ALA A 8 -6.59 20.81 -8.13
N PRO A 9 -6.87 19.49 -7.99
CA PRO A 9 -5.86 18.53 -7.58
C PRO A 9 -4.69 18.54 -8.58
N ALA A 10 -3.46 18.59 -8.06
CA ALA A 10 -2.24 18.63 -8.87
C ALA A 10 -1.92 17.30 -9.59
N VAL A 11 -2.62 16.22 -9.20
CA VAL A 11 -2.42 14.87 -9.71
C VAL A 11 -3.79 14.25 -9.94
N THR A 12 -3.92 13.48 -11.03
CA THR A 12 -5.11 12.66 -11.28
C THR A 12 -5.24 11.63 -10.17
N GLU A 13 -6.26 11.78 -9.32
CA GLU A 13 -6.57 10.81 -8.28
C GLU A 13 -7.31 9.61 -8.88
N ALA A 14 -6.87 8.40 -8.56
CA ALA A 14 -7.56 7.17 -8.89
C ALA A 14 -8.05 6.52 -7.58
N THR A 15 -9.35 6.30 -7.47
CA THR A 15 -9.95 5.57 -6.35
C THR A 15 -10.03 4.10 -6.71
N THR A 16 -9.15 3.28 -6.13
CA THR A 16 -9.13 1.82 -6.38
C THR A 16 -10.27 1.09 -5.68
N VAL A 17 -10.72 1.61 -4.53
CA VAL A 17 -11.82 1.03 -3.73
C VAL A 17 -12.81 2.11 -3.40
N GLU A 18 -14.05 1.95 -3.86
CA GLU A 18 -15.12 2.90 -3.59
C GLU A 18 -15.35 3.02 -2.07
N GLY A 19 -15.46 4.26 -1.58
CA GLY A 19 -15.67 4.53 -0.16
C GLY A 19 -14.48 4.23 0.77
N ALA A 20 -13.23 4.19 0.27
CA ALA A 20 -12.02 3.77 0.99
C ALA A 20 -11.78 4.33 2.42
N ARG A 21 -12.53 5.30 2.94
CA ARG A 21 -12.66 5.55 4.41
C ARG A 21 -13.64 4.57 5.06
N GLY A 22 -13.50 3.28 4.77
CA GLY A 22 -14.51 2.25 5.05
C GLY A 22 -15.08 1.63 3.79
N GLY A 23 -14.22 1.35 2.80
CA GLY A 23 -14.58 0.60 1.60
C GLY A 23 -14.61 -0.90 1.88
N SER A 24 -15.24 -1.67 1.01
CA SER A 24 -15.27 -3.14 1.12
C SER A 24 -14.77 -3.75 -0.18
N VAL A 25 -13.84 -4.70 -0.09
CA VAL A 25 -13.41 -5.53 -1.22
C VAL A 25 -13.55 -6.96 -0.77
N GLU A 26 -14.37 -7.75 -1.46
CA GLU A 26 -14.58 -9.18 -1.17
C GLU A 26 -14.94 -9.46 0.31
N GLY A 27 -15.65 -8.54 0.96
CA GLY A 27 -16.04 -8.63 2.37
C GLY A 27 -14.97 -8.16 3.37
N ILE A 28 -13.79 -7.77 2.91
CA ILE A 28 -12.72 -7.19 3.73
C ILE A 28 -12.89 -5.68 3.79
N ARG A 29 -12.87 -5.14 5.01
CA ARG A 29 -12.98 -3.69 5.26
C ARG A 29 -11.63 -3.02 5.05
N ILE A 30 -11.62 -1.97 4.23
CA ILE A 30 -10.41 -1.18 3.92
C ILE A 30 -10.62 0.26 4.37
N HIS A 31 -9.64 0.76 5.14
CA HIS A 31 -9.63 2.12 5.68
C HIS A 31 -8.36 2.85 5.25
N SER A 32 -8.53 3.89 4.43
CA SER A 32 -7.49 4.75 3.91
C SER A 32 -7.40 6.03 4.73
N VAL A 33 -6.29 6.19 5.45
CA VAL A 33 -5.94 7.43 6.15
C VAL A 33 -5.11 8.32 5.23
N ARG A 34 -5.36 9.62 5.28
CA ARG A 34 -4.56 10.66 4.61
C ARG A 34 -4.19 11.69 5.68
N LEU A 35 -2.94 11.65 6.13
CA LEU A 35 -2.43 12.51 7.19
C LEU A 35 -1.05 13.05 6.77
N PRO A 36 -0.83 14.38 6.86
CA PRO A 36 0.49 14.96 6.58
C PRO A 36 1.59 14.32 7.44
N GLY A 37 2.74 14.06 6.83
CA GLY A 37 3.90 13.44 7.50
C GLY A 37 3.95 11.91 7.44
N LEU A 38 2.88 11.25 7.01
CA LEU A 38 2.91 9.81 6.69
C LEU A 38 3.45 9.61 5.26
N VAL A 39 4.32 8.61 5.09
CA VAL A 39 4.82 8.20 3.76
C VAL A 39 3.99 7.02 3.25
N ALA A 40 4.24 5.79 3.71
CA ALA A 40 3.40 4.64 3.40
C ALA A 40 3.29 3.71 4.61
N HIS A 41 2.06 3.50 5.08
CA HIS A 41 1.74 2.73 6.28
C HIS A 41 0.59 1.79 5.99
N GLN A 42 0.71 0.54 6.44
CA GLN A 42 -0.34 -0.46 6.32
C GLN A 42 -0.43 -1.28 7.61
N GLU A 43 -1.66 -1.51 8.06
CA GLU A 43 -1.97 -2.46 9.12
C GLU A 43 -3.05 -3.43 8.64
N VAL A 44 -2.82 -4.71 8.89
CA VAL A 44 -3.81 -5.78 8.70
C VAL A 44 -4.15 -6.34 10.08
N LEU A 45 -5.43 -6.24 10.45
CA LEU A 45 -5.94 -6.63 11.75
C LEU A 45 -6.78 -7.91 11.62
N PHE A 46 -6.38 -8.97 12.30
CA PHE A 46 -7.15 -10.20 12.45
C PHE A 46 -7.69 -10.30 13.89
N GLY A 47 -8.96 -10.68 14.03
CA GLY A 47 -9.61 -10.86 15.33
C GLY A 47 -10.12 -12.29 15.50
N GLY A 48 -9.98 -12.83 16.71
CA GLY A 48 -10.54 -14.10 17.14
C GLY A 48 -11.02 -14.02 18.60
N PRO A 49 -11.73 -15.05 19.12
CA PRO A 49 -12.18 -15.05 20.51
C PRO A 49 -11.00 -14.88 21.49
N GLY A 50 -10.98 -13.78 22.22
CA GLY A 50 -9.94 -13.48 23.22
C GLY A 50 -8.56 -13.09 22.64
N GLN A 51 -8.43 -12.88 21.32
CA GLN A 51 -7.14 -12.53 20.71
C GLN A 51 -7.26 -11.64 19.48
N THR A 52 -6.17 -10.92 19.21
CA THR A 52 -5.96 -10.17 17.97
C THR A 52 -4.55 -10.41 17.44
N LEU A 53 -4.38 -10.34 16.12
CA LEU A 53 -3.09 -10.33 15.45
C LEU A 53 -3.03 -9.11 14.53
N THR A 54 -1.97 -8.32 14.67
CA THR A 54 -1.71 -7.16 13.82
C THR A 54 -0.43 -7.39 13.02
N ILE A 55 -0.54 -7.30 11.70
CA ILE A 55 0.62 -7.24 10.80
C ILE A 55 0.74 -5.79 10.33
N ARG A 56 1.85 -5.14 10.68
CA ARG A 56 2.10 -3.73 10.40
C ARG A 56 3.37 -3.54 9.59
N HIS A 57 3.28 -2.69 8.57
CA HIS A 57 4.43 -2.24 7.78
C HIS A 57 4.43 -0.71 7.71
N ASP A 58 5.57 -0.11 8.06
CA ASP A 58 5.79 1.33 8.02
C ASP A 58 7.01 1.62 7.13
N SER A 59 6.79 2.18 5.95
CA SER A 59 7.85 2.78 5.14
C SER A 59 7.97 4.24 5.52
N THR A 60 9.10 4.61 6.13
CA THR A 60 9.41 6.00 6.53
C THR A 60 10.19 6.78 5.47
N SER A 61 10.79 6.08 4.51
CA SER A 61 11.49 6.66 3.36
C SER A 61 11.50 5.69 2.18
N GLU A 62 11.85 6.21 1.00
CA GLU A 62 12.00 5.43 -0.24
C GLU A 62 13.14 4.39 -0.15
N GLU A 63 14.08 4.56 0.79
CA GLU A 63 15.17 3.61 1.02
C GLU A 63 14.64 2.20 1.34
N SER A 64 13.44 2.09 1.92
CA SER A 64 12.79 0.81 2.22
C SER A 64 12.52 -0.04 0.98
N PHE A 65 12.41 0.55 -0.21
CA PHE A 65 12.16 -0.17 -1.46
C PHE A 65 13.45 -0.68 -2.13
N MET A 66 14.60 -0.06 -1.82
CA MET A 66 15.86 -0.29 -2.53
C MET A 66 16.32 -1.75 -2.52
N PRO A 67 16.29 -2.50 -1.39
CA PRO A 67 16.70 -3.89 -1.39
C PRO A 67 15.87 -4.77 -2.33
N GLY A 68 14.55 -4.56 -2.37
CA GLY A 68 13.64 -5.28 -3.25
C GLY A 68 13.88 -4.97 -4.72
N MET A 69 14.15 -3.70 -5.06
CA MET A 69 14.50 -3.33 -6.43
C MET A 69 15.82 -3.94 -6.88
N VAL A 70 16.86 -3.92 -6.05
CA VAL A 70 18.16 -4.51 -6.37
C VAL A 70 18.01 -6.02 -6.61
N LEU A 71 17.25 -6.72 -5.76
CA LEU A 71 16.95 -8.14 -5.96
C LEU A 71 16.24 -8.39 -7.29
N ALA A 72 15.20 -7.60 -7.61
CA ALA A 72 14.47 -7.74 -8.87
C ALA A 72 15.40 -7.56 -10.08
N ILE A 73 16.26 -6.54 -10.08
CA ILE A 73 17.25 -6.29 -11.14
C ILE A 73 18.23 -7.46 -11.29
N GLN A 74 18.67 -8.05 -10.18
CA GLN A 74 19.59 -9.19 -10.21
C GLN A 74 18.93 -10.46 -10.77
N ARG A 75 17.64 -10.67 -10.50
CA ARG A 75 16.91 -11.89 -10.89
C ARG A 75 16.31 -11.81 -12.30
N VAL A 76 15.98 -10.60 -12.79
CA VAL A 76 15.20 -10.43 -14.03
C VAL A 76 15.84 -11.08 -15.27
N GLY A 77 17.17 -11.11 -15.37
CA GLY A 77 17.87 -11.69 -16.52
C GLY A 77 17.66 -13.20 -16.69
N ALA A 78 17.22 -13.91 -15.64
CA ALA A 78 16.91 -15.33 -15.69
C ALA A 78 15.42 -15.64 -15.93
N LEU A 79 14.55 -14.63 -15.84
CA LEU A 79 13.10 -14.80 -15.97
C LEU A 79 12.71 -14.94 -17.45
N ARG A 80 11.75 -15.81 -17.74
CA ARG A 80 11.30 -16.11 -19.12
C ARG A 80 9.87 -15.66 -19.44
N HIS A 81 9.18 -15.11 -18.45
CA HIS A 81 7.82 -14.61 -18.57
C HIS A 81 7.63 -13.43 -17.62
N LEU A 82 6.53 -12.71 -17.80
CA LEU A 82 6.14 -11.63 -16.89
C LEU A 82 5.82 -12.21 -15.52
N ILE A 83 6.41 -11.61 -14.49
CA ILE A 83 6.10 -11.89 -13.10
C ILE A 83 5.57 -10.59 -12.49
N GLU A 84 4.41 -10.67 -11.85
CA GLU A 84 3.84 -9.59 -11.06
C GLU A 84 4.03 -9.93 -9.57
N GLY A 85 4.55 -8.99 -8.79
CA GLY A 85 4.84 -9.20 -7.37
C GLY A 85 6.25 -9.72 -7.08
N LEU A 86 6.89 -9.15 -6.05
CA LEU A 86 8.26 -9.47 -5.65
C LEU A 86 8.35 -10.82 -4.91
N GLU A 87 7.24 -11.30 -4.33
CA GLU A 87 7.13 -12.58 -3.63
C GLU A 87 7.58 -13.78 -4.46
N HIS A 88 7.47 -13.71 -5.79
CA HIS A 88 7.89 -14.76 -6.71
C HIS A 88 9.41 -14.86 -6.90
N VAL A 89 10.16 -13.86 -6.43
CA VAL A 89 11.64 -13.81 -6.50
C VAL A 89 12.29 -13.69 -5.13
N LEU A 90 11.49 -13.62 -4.07
CA LEU A 90 11.96 -13.72 -2.68
C LEU A 90 12.12 -15.19 -2.29
N ASP A 91 13.09 -15.47 -1.44
CA ASP A 91 13.27 -16.80 -0.84
C ASP A 91 12.44 -16.87 0.46
N LEU A 92 11.12 -17.00 0.34
CA LEU A 92 10.13 -17.04 1.44
C LEU A 92 9.73 -18.46 1.86
#